data_AF-A0A6A6M759-F1
#
_entry.id   AF-A0A6A6M759-F1
#
_cell.length_a   1.000
_cell.length_b   1.000
_cell.length_c   1.000
_cell.angle_alpha   90.00
_cell.angle_beta   90.00
_cell.angle_gamma   90.00
#
_symmetry.space_group_name_H-M   'P 1'
#
loop_
_entity.id
_entity.type
_entity.pdbx_description
1 polymer ?
#
loop_
_entity_poly.entity_id
_entity_poly.type
_entity_poly.pdbx_seq_one_letter_code
_entity_poly.pdbx_strand_id
1 'polypeptide(L)'
;MGQVVQEAEPVFSGAHEGLCLCTSRLLFPLWELPVFVARGTSDVTSESGVVTCRLSVGALQVIENKIRSLEKFLRSRRNQRRGLYGCVAGLGDVTGSILYGTGSDLGNGDRSMVRNLFGAYSRNVESSAGATSNKRQRLPYSPAELAAMEVRAMECIRQLLLRSGEALFLLQLLSQHHVARLVQGFDANLLQALVQLTFHQLVCSEEGDRIATMLISALMEYYTGPDGRGTVDDISGRLREGCPSYFKESDYKFFLAVECLERAAVTSDLVEKENIAREAFNFLSKVPESADLRTVCKRFEDLRFYEAVVRLPLQKAQALDPAGDAFNDQIDEAIREHAIAQREKCYEIITSALRSLRGESLQMEFGSPVRPAAMRTSA
;
A
#
# COMPACT_ATOMS: atom_id res chain seq x y z
N MET A 1 -10.20 27.97 49.22
CA MET A 1 -10.65 27.60 47.86
C MET A 1 -9.43 27.70 46.95
N GLY A 2 -8.72 26.59 46.72
CA GLY A 2 -7.54 26.58 45.85
C GLY A 2 -8.00 26.65 44.40
N GLN A 3 -7.56 27.68 43.68
CA GLN A 3 -7.84 27.82 42.25
C GLN A 3 -7.01 26.77 41.50
N VAL A 4 -7.66 25.92 40.72
CA VAL A 4 -7.00 24.95 39.85
C VAL A 4 -6.23 25.77 38.81
N VAL A 5 -4.90 25.79 38.92
CA VAL A 5 -4.03 26.37 37.91
C VAL A 5 -4.20 25.51 36.65
N GLN A 6 -4.65 26.12 35.55
CA GLN A 6 -4.75 25.45 34.26
C GLN A 6 -3.40 24.80 33.93
N GLU A 7 -3.42 23.51 33.60
CA GLU A 7 -2.22 22.79 33.20
C GLU A 7 -1.63 23.48 31.96
N ALA A 8 -0.34 23.78 31.98
CA ALA A 8 0.31 24.45 30.86
C ALA A 8 0.36 23.52 29.65
N GLU A 9 -0.36 23.87 28.59
CA GLU A 9 -0.35 23.12 27.33
C GLU A 9 1.00 23.27 26.60
N PRO A 10 1.53 22.19 26.02
CA PRO A 10 2.77 22.24 25.26
C PRO A 10 2.57 23.06 23.97
N VAL A 11 3.36 24.12 23.79
CA VAL A 11 3.33 24.96 22.59
C VAL A 11 4.49 24.57 21.67
N PHE A 12 4.21 24.43 20.37
CA PHE A 12 5.23 24.14 19.37
C PHE A 12 6.14 25.35 19.11
N SER A 13 7.34 25.10 18.61
CA SER A 13 8.25 26.19 18.24
C SER A 13 7.74 26.98 17.03
N GLY A 14 8.15 28.25 16.92
CA GLY A 14 7.88 29.05 15.72
C GLY A 14 8.45 28.46 14.43
N ALA A 15 9.43 27.55 14.51
CA ALA A 15 9.91 26.81 13.36
C ALA A 15 8.88 25.78 12.87
N HIS A 16 8.19 25.09 13.79
CA HIS A 16 7.08 24.21 13.45
C HIS A 16 5.91 25.01 12.85
N GLU A 17 5.50 26.11 13.50
CA GLU A 17 4.43 26.97 13.00
C GLU A 17 4.72 27.53 11.59
N GLY A 18 5.96 28.01 11.37
CA GLY A 18 6.40 28.48 10.06
C GLY A 18 6.35 27.40 8.99
N LEU A 19 6.68 26.14 9.33
CA LEU A 19 6.53 25.01 8.42
C LEU A 19 5.08 24.69 8.12
N CYS A 20 4.19 24.70 9.11
CA CYS A 20 2.75 24.53 8.91
C CYS A 20 2.16 25.60 7.99
N LEU A 21 2.54 26.87 8.18
CA LEU A 21 2.12 27.98 7.33
C LEU A 21 2.67 27.85 5.90
N CYS A 22 3.92 27.42 5.73
CA CYS A 22 4.51 27.19 4.42
C CYS A 22 3.80 26.05 3.68
N THR A 23 3.64 24.90 4.34
CA THR A 23 2.99 23.70 3.78
C THR A 23 1.53 23.96 3.43
N SER A 24 0.77 24.60 4.31
CA SER A 24 -0.63 24.96 4.03
C SER A 24 -0.75 25.88 2.82
N ARG A 25 0.11 26.90 2.68
CA ARG A 25 0.12 27.78 1.49
C ARG A 25 0.51 27.06 0.20
N LEU A 26 1.43 26.10 0.27
CA LEU A 26 1.82 25.29 -0.89
C LEU A 26 0.70 24.37 -1.37
N LEU A 27 -0.05 23.79 -0.43
CA LEU A 27 -1.15 22.84 -0.72
C LEU A 27 -2.50 23.54 -0.97
N PHE A 28 -2.66 24.80 -0.53
CA PHE A 28 -3.89 25.58 -0.65
C PHE A 28 -4.56 25.55 -2.03
N PRO A 29 -3.83 25.62 -3.17
CA PRO A 29 -4.46 25.59 -4.49
C PRO A 29 -5.14 24.26 -4.86
N LEU A 30 -4.97 23.22 -4.05
CA LEU A 30 -5.41 21.85 -4.33
C LEU A 30 -6.23 21.23 -3.19
N TRP A 31 -5.88 21.54 -1.93
CA TRP A 31 -6.21 20.74 -0.75
C TRP A 31 -7.69 20.37 -0.61
N GLU A 32 -8.58 21.36 -0.74
CA GLU A 32 -10.04 21.20 -0.59
C GLU A 32 -10.77 21.02 -1.93
N LEU A 33 -10.04 21.00 -3.05
CA LEU A 33 -10.64 20.97 -4.37
C LEU A 33 -10.69 19.54 -4.93
N PRO A 34 -11.71 19.22 -5.75
CA PRO A 34 -11.80 17.92 -6.41
C PRO A 34 -10.63 17.76 -7.38
N VAL A 35 -10.07 16.55 -7.38
CA VAL A 35 -8.90 16.19 -8.21
C VAL A 35 -9.30 16.04 -9.67
N PHE A 36 -10.50 15.50 -9.92
CA PHE A 36 -11.06 15.26 -11.24
C PHE A 36 -12.29 16.13 -11.50
N VAL A 37 -12.54 16.40 -12.79
CA VAL A 37 -13.73 17.12 -13.25
C VAL A 37 -14.35 16.33 -14.40
N ALA A 38 -15.64 16.07 -14.32
CA ALA A 38 -16.44 15.56 -15.42
C ALA A 38 -16.90 16.73 -16.28
N ARG A 39 -16.44 16.80 -17.54
CA ARG A 39 -17.00 17.73 -18.52
C ARG A 39 -18.08 17.02 -19.32
N GLY A 40 -19.33 17.43 -19.14
CA GLY A 40 -20.41 17.05 -20.04
C GLY A 40 -20.27 17.80 -21.36
N THR A 41 -20.25 17.09 -22.48
CA THR A 41 -20.52 17.70 -23.78
C THR A 41 -21.99 18.11 -23.77
N SER A 42 -22.25 19.38 -24.05
CA SER A 42 -23.60 19.96 -24.15
C SER A 42 -24.32 19.50 -25.41
N ASP A 43 -24.45 18.17 -25.61
CA ASP A 43 -25.31 17.57 -26.62
C ASP A 43 -26.14 16.47 -25.95
N VAL A 44 -27.45 16.59 -26.17
CA VAL A 44 -28.57 16.07 -25.35
C VAL A 44 -28.71 14.54 -25.35
N THR A 45 -27.71 13.77 -25.79
CA THR A 45 -27.87 12.31 -25.98
C THR A 45 -26.69 11.43 -25.58
N SER A 46 -25.67 11.94 -24.88
CA SER A 46 -24.55 11.10 -24.42
C SER A 46 -24.28 11.32 -22.93
N GLU A 47 -24.72 10.39 -22.07
CA GLU A 47 -24.50 10.37 -20.62
C GLU A 47 -23.03 10.12 -20.20
N SER A 48 -22.06 10.18 -21.12
CA SER A 48 -20.65 9.93 -20.82
C SER A 48 -19.86 11.24 -20.81
N GLY A 49 -19.87 11.93 -19.66
CA GLY A 49 -19.00 13.07 -19.43
C GLY A 49 -17.52 12.63 -19.40
N VAL A 50 -16.65 13.36 -20.08
CA VAL A 50 -15.21 13.04 -20.10
C VAL A 50 -14.60 13.45 -18.77
N VAL A 51 -14.13 12.47 -18.00
CA VAL A 51 -13.41 12.69 -16.74
C VAL A 51 -11.97 13.08 -17.03
N THR A 52 -11.54 14.23 -16.51
CA THR A 52 -10.18 14.76 -16.68
C THR A 52 -9.64 15.31 -15.36
N CYS A 53 -8.32 15.38 -15.21
CA CYS A 53 -7.72 16.08 -14.07
C CYS A 53 -8.04 17.58 -14.12
N ARG A 54 -8.36 18.17 -12.96
CA ARG A 54 -8.71 19.58 -12.82
C ARG A 54 -7.57 20.51 -13.26
N LEU A 55 -6.34 20.16 -12.91
CA LEU A 55 -5.14 20.91 -13.26
C LEU A 55 -4.42 20.32 -14.46
N SER A 56 -3.75 21.18 -15.23
CA SER A 56 -2.86 20.74 -16.29
C SER A 56 -1.63 20.03 -15.73
N VAL A 57 -1.05 19.12 -16.54
CA VAL A 57 0.18 18.39 -16.17
C VAL A 57 1.30 19.34 -15.76
N GLY A 58 1.49 20.45 -16.48
CA GLY A 58 2.50 21.46 -16.14
C GLY A 58 2.25 22.14 -14.78
N ALA A 59 1.00 22.43 -14.43
CA ALA A 59 0.67 22.99 -13.13
C ALA A 59 0.94 21.99 -11.99
N LEU A 60 0.54 20.72 -12.18
CA LEU A 60 0.83 19.64 -11.23
C LEU A 60 2.34 19.48 -11.01
N GLN A 61 3.13 19.50 -12.08
CA GLN A 61 4.59 19.38 -12.02
C GLN A 61 5.25 20.54 -11.25
N VAL A 62 4.80 21.78 -11.46
CA VAL A 62 5.31 22.94 -10.72
C VAL A 62 5.04 22.82 -9.22
N ILE A 63 3.85 22.36 -8.84
CA ILE A 63 3.49 22.16 -7.43
C ILE A 63 4.28 21.00 -6.82
N GLU A 64 4.38 19.87 -7.53
CA GLU A 64 5.17 18.71 -7.12
C GLU A 64 6.63 19.10 -6.85
N ASN A 65 7.26 19.83 -7.78
CA ASN A 65 8.65 20.26 -7.63
C ASN A 65 8.89 21.13 -6.40
N LYS A 66 7.94 22.01 -6.05
CA LYS A 66 8.00 22.84 -4.84
C LYS A 66 7.85 21.99 -3.58
N ILE A 67 6.87 21.07 -3.56
CA ILE A 67 6.61 20.18 -2.43
C ILE A 67 7.80 19.24 -2.19
N ARG A 68 8.32 18.60 -3.24
CA ARG A 68 9.49 17.71 -3.14
C ARG A 68 10.75 18.45 -2.73
N SER A 69 10.92 19.71 -3.16
CA SER A 69 12.05 20.54 -2.69
C SER A 69 11.99 20.78 -1.18
N LEU A 70 10.79 21.09 -0.66
CA LEU A 70 10.59 21.28 0.79
C LEU A 70 10.77 19.98 1.57
N GLU A 71 10.22 18.86 1.07
CA GLU A 71 10.41 17.53 1.65
C GLU A 71 11.90 17.16 1.73
N LYS A 72 12.66 17.33 0.63
CA LYS A 72 14.10 17.06 0.56
C LYS A 72 14.87 17.91 1.56
N PHE A 73 14.52 19.19 1.71
CA PHE A 73 15.10 20.07 2.72
C PHE A 73 14.86 19.54 4.14
N LEU A 74 13.63 19.15 4.47
CA LEU A 74 13.29 18.58 5.77
C LEU A 74 14.01 17.24 6.02
N ARG A 75 14.10 16.37 5.02
CA ARG A 75 14.84 15.10 5.08
C ARG A 75 16.33 15.33 5.33
N SER A 76 16.94 16.32 4.66
CA SER A 76 18.34 16.71 4.88
C SER A 76 18.55 17.21 6.31
N ARG A 77 17.68 18.10 6.79
CA ARG A 77 17.73 18.64 8.15
C ARG A 77 17.57 17.55 9.21
N ARG A 78 16.67 16.59 8.99
CA ARG A 78 16.50 15.40 9.83
C ARG A 78 17.79 14.59 9.92
N ASN A 79 18.42 14.32 8.78
CA ASN A 79 19.65 13.54 8.71
C ASN A 79 20.84 14.22 9.41
N GLN A 80 20.89 15.56 9.45
CA GLN A 80 21.90 16.32 10.18
C GLN A 80 21.70 16.28 11.70
N ARG A 81 20.45 16.13 12.16
CA ARG A 81 20.08 16.14 13.59
C ARG A 81 19.86 14.74 14.19
N ARG A 82 20.54 13.71 13.65
CA ARG A 82 20.36 12.30 14.03
C ARG A 82 20.42 12.03 15.54
N GLY A 83 21.23 12.76 16.31
CA GLY A 83 21.29 12.60 17.78
C GLY A 83 20.01 13.01 18.53
N LEU A 84 19.29 14.03 18.04
CA LEU A 84 18.02 14.47 18.64
C LEU A 84 16.85 13.61 18.15
N TYR A 85 16.83 13.24 16.87
CA TYR A 85 15.78 12.41 16.26
C TYR A 85 15.88 10.93 16.68
N GLY A 86 17.09 10.40 16.89
CA GLY A 86 17.33 9.03 17.33
C GLY A 86 16.86 8.76 18.77
N CYS A 87 17.00 9.73 19.68
CA CYS A 87 16.47 9.63 21.04
C CYS A 87 14.93 9.60 21.08
N VAL A 88 14.26 10.20 20.10
CA VAL A 88 12.79 10.26 20.02
C VAL A 88 12.19 8.96 19.45
N ALA A 89 12.88 8.33 18.51
CA ALA A 89 12.49 7.01 18.00
C ALA A 89 12.56 5.91 19.08
N GLY A 90 13.47 6.04 20.06
CA GLY A 90 13.61 5.11 21.19
C GLY A 90 12.73 5.41 22.41
N LEU A 91 11.96 6.52 22.40
CA LEU A 91 11.07 6.94 23.51
C LEU A 91 9.58 6.81 23.17
N GLY A 92 9.23 6.27 22.00
CA GLY A 92 7.83 6.04 21.64
C GLY A 92 7.22 4.93 22.50
N ASP A 93 6.32 5.29 23.41
CA ASP A 93 5.36 4.32 23.94
C ASP A 93 4.61 3.68 22.76
N VAL A 94 4.42 2.36 22.87
CA VAL A 94 3.88 1.41 21.88
C VAL A 94 2.48 1.77 21.32
N THR A 95 1.86 2.84 21.82
CA THR A 95 0.53 3.32 21.42
C THR A 95 0.53 4.45 20.37
N GLY A 96 1.70 5.01 20.03
CA GLY A 96 1.81 6.15 19.10
C GLY A 96 2.32 5.78 17.71
N SER A 97 1.69 4.80 17.03
CA SER A 97 2.02 4.51 15.63
C SER A 97 1.66 5.71 14.74
N ILE A 98 2.67 6.29 14.08
CA ILE A 98 2.51 7.46 13.18
C ILE A 98 2.27 6.99 11.74
N LEU A 99 1.52 5.90 11.55
CA LEU A 99 0.67 5.55 10.38
C LEU A 99 0.36 4.04 10.40
N TYR A 100 -0.83 3.72 9.88
CA TYR A 100 -1.40 2.41 9.62
C TYR A 100 -0.40 1.27 9.39
N GLY A 101 -0.55 0.23 10.21
CA GLY A 101 -0.24 -1.17 9.85
C GLY A 101 1.18 -1.44 9.35
N THR A 102 2.17 -1.35 10.22
CA THR A 102 3.40 -2.15 10.07
C THR A 102 3.65 -2.90 11.37
N GLY A 103 3.74 -4.22 11.24
CA GLY A 103 3.72 -5.19 12.33
C GLY A 103 4.77 -4.95 13.40
N SER A 104 4.37 -5.31 14.61
CA SER A 104 5.20 -5.42 15.80
C SER A 104 6.37 -6.37 15.59
N ASP A 105 7.58 -5.92 15.90
CA ASP A 105 8.66 -6.85 16.19
C ASP A 105 9.77 -6.23 17.07
N LEU A 106 10.12 -6.99 18.13
CA LEU A 106 11.30 -6.94 19.01
C LEU A 106 11.45 -5.84 20.09
N GLY A 107 11.23 -6.26 21.35
CA GLY A 107 12.35 -6.65 22.22
C GLY A 107 12.93 -5.60 23.20
N ASN A 108 12.71 -5.84 24.50
CA ASN A 108 13.34 -5.18 25.66
C ASN A 108 14.84 -4.86 25.51
N GLY A 109 15.22 -3.60 25.79
CA GLY A 109 16.64 -3.21 25.93
C GLY A 109 16.86 -1.86 26.63
N ASP A 110 17.26 -1.93 27.90
CA ASP A 110 18.07 -0.99 28.70
C ASP A 110 17.78 0.53 28.73
N ARG A 111 17.17 0.94 29.86
CA ARG A 111 17.01 2.33 30.35
C ARG A 111 18.32 3.04 30.80
N SER A 112 19.49 2.44 30.59
CA SER A 112 20.72 2.87 31.27
C SER A 112 21.53 3.98 30.56
N MET A 113 21.32 4.23 29.26
CA MET A 113 22.18 5.15 28.49
C MET A 113 21.72 6.63 28.44
N VAL A 114 20.62 7.01 29.09
CA VAL A 114 20.04 8.37 28.99
C VAL A 114 20.79 9.42 29.83
N ARG A 115 21.77 9.04 30.67
CA ARG A 115 22.35 9.97 31.65
C ARG A 115 23.48 10.87 31.12
N ASN A 116 24.09 10.57 29.97
CA ASN A 116 25.40 11.15 29.62
C ASN A 116 25.48 11.95 28.30
N LEU A 117 24.37 12.41 27.72
CA LEU A 117 24.40 13.09 26.41
C LEU A 117 23.96 14.57 26.40
N PHE A 118 23.50 15.10 27.53
CA PHE A 118 23.37 16.56 27.68
C PHE A 118 24.65 17.12 28.30
N GLY A 119 25.50 17.66 27.42
CA GLY A 119 26.73 18.33 27.78
C GLY A 119 26.52 19.37 28.89
N ALA A 120 27.40 19.29 29.88
CA ALA A 120 27.52 20.22 30.98
C ALA A 120 27.71 21.65 30.47
N TYR A 121 26.77 22.54 30.81
CA TYR A 121 27.16 23.94 31.00
C TYR A 121 28.09 23.99 32.20
N SER A 122 29.36 24.26 31.91
CA SER A 122 30.40 24.51 32.89
C SER A 122 29.94 25.57 33.89
N ARG A 123 29.94 25.21 35.18
CA ARG A 123 30.02 26.19 36.27
C ARG A 123 30.93 25.61 37.35
N ASN A 124 32.23 25.75 37.13
CA ASN A 124 33.22 25.67 38.20
C ASN A 124 33.09 26.92 39.07
N VAL A 125 32.54 26.77 40.29
CA VAL A 125 33.02 27.42 41.51
C VAL A 125 32.64 26.50 42.68
N GLU A 126 33.63 25.99 43.41
CA GLU A 126 33.46 25.31 44.69
C GLU A 126 32.88 26.27 45.73
N SER A 127 31.90 25.81 46.52
CA SER A 127 31.91 25.95 47.99
C SER A 127 30.71 25.24 48.61
N SER A 128 31.02 24.48 49.66
CA SER A 128 30.14 23.81 50.60
C SER A 128 29.02 24.72 51.15
N ALA A 129 27.82 24.14 51.26
CA ALA A 129 26.79 24.34 52.30
C ALA A 129 25.37 24.53 51.74
N GLY A 130 24.42 23.79 52.33
CA GLY A 130 23.01 24.17 52.36
C GLY A 130 22.11 23.45 51.37
N ALA A 131 21.77 22.20 51.69
CA ALA A 131 20.55 21.57 51.19
C ALA A 131 19.34 22.46 51.50
N THR A 132 18.74 23.07 50.47
CA THR A 132 17.40 23.65 50.55
C THR A 132 16.53 22.96 49.52
N SER A 133 15.66 22.08 50.03
CA SER A 133 14.61 21.40 49.28
C SER A 133 13.58 22.44 48.84
N ASN A 134 13.83 23.09 47.71
CA ASN A 134 12.79 23.82 47.01
C ASN A 134 11.89 22.80 46.33
N LYS A 135 10.62 22.74 46.77
CA LYS A 135 9.51 22.09 46.07
C LYS A 135 9.44 22.63 44.63
N ARG A 136 10.26 22.06 43.74
CA ARG A 136 10.13 22.30 42.31
C ARG A 136 8.80 21.67 41.91
N GLN A 137 7.86 22.54 41.56
CA GLN A 137 6.67 22.20 40.81
C GLN A 137 7.07 21.19 39.73
N ARG A 138 6.58 19.94 39.84
CA ARG A 138 6.79 18.96 38.77
C ARG A 138 6.11 19.54 37.53
N LEU A 139 6.92 19.99 36.58
CA LEU A 139 6.41 20.36 35.26
C LEU A 139 5.72 19.10 34.70
N PRO A 140 4.51 19.24 34.12
CA PRO A 140 3.73 18.10 33.63
C PRO A 140 4.46 17.35 32.51
N TYR A 141 5.36 18.02 31.79
CA TYR A 141 6.16 17.45 30.71
C TYR A 141 7.66 17.62 30.97
N SER A 142 8.43 16.58 30.65
CA SER A 142 9.89 16.70 30.62
C SER A 142 10.36 17.45 29.37
N PRO A 143 11.50 18.18 29.41
CA PRO A 143 12.07 18.80 28.21
C PRO A 143 12.33 17.81 27.06
N ALA A 144 12.59 16.54 27.40
CA ALA A 144 12.77 15.47 26.42
C ALA A 144 11.44 15.10 25.72
N GLU A 145 10.33 15.02 26.46
CA GLU A 145 9.00 14.77 25.90
C GLU A 145 8.54 15.91 24.97
N LEU A 146 8.77 17.17 25.35
CA LEU A 146 8.46 18.32 24.51
C LEU A 146 9.23 18.28 23.19
N ALA A 147 10.54 18.02 23.26
CA ALA A 147 11.38 17.85 22.07
C ALA A 147 10.92 16.66 21.20
N ALA A 148 10.49 15.57 21.83
CA ALA A 148 9.95 14.40 21.15
C ALA A 148 8.64 14.69 20.41
N MET A 149 7.72 15.42 21.04
CA MET A 149 6.48 15.86 20.39
C MET A 149 6.77 16.74 19.17
N GLU A 150 7.69 17.69 19.28
CA GLU A 150 8.06 18.57 18.16
C GLU A 150 8.70 17.78 17.01
N VAL A 151 9.62 16.87 17.31
CA VAL A 151 10.25 15.99 16.31
C VAL A 151 9.21 15.15 15.57
N ARG A 152 8.27 14.54 16.29
CA ARG A 152 7.17 13.77 15.69
C ARG A 152 6.32 14.65 14.78
N ALA A 153 5.93 15.84 15.24
CA ALA A 153 5.13 16.77 14.45
C ALA A 153 5.84 17.24 13.16
N MET A 154 7.15 17.50 13.23
CA MET A 154 7.95 17.83 12.03
C MET A 154 8.04 16.66 11.04
N GLU A 155 8.16 15.42 11.54
CA GLU A 155 8.17 14.23 10.70
C GLU A 155 6.79 14.00 10.04
N CYS A 156 5.68 14.25 10.74
CA CYS A 156 4.34 14.20 10.15
C CYS A 156 4.20 15.16 8.96
N ILE A 157 4.68 16.40 9.10
CA ILE A 157 4.67 17.39 7.99
C ILE A 157 5.51 16.89 6.82
N ARG A 158 6.70 16.31 7.09
CA ARG A 158 7.56 15.76 6.03
C ARG A 158 6.88 14.59 5.30
N GLN A 159 6.25 13.67 6.03
CA GLN A 159 5.53 12.54 5.46
C GLN A 159 4.32 12.99 4.64
N LEU A 160 3.58 13.99 5.12
CA LEU A 160 2.49 14.61 4.37
C LEU A 160 2.97 15.21 3.04
N LEU A 161 4.07 15.97 3.07
CA LEU A 161 4.68 16.53 1.86
C LEU A 161 5.16 15.43 0.90
N LEU A 162 5.77 14.37 1.42
CA LEU A 162 6.18 13.20 0.64
C LEU A 162 4.98 12.58 -0.07
N ARG A 163 3.94 12.19 0.68
CA ARG A 163 2.72 11.58 0.15
C ARG A 163 1.99 12.48 -0.85
N SER A 164 1.95 13.80 -0.59
CA SER A 164 1.37 14.79 -1.50
C SER A 164 2.15 14.88 -2.82
N GLY A 165 3.49 14.87 -2.76
CA GLY A 165 4.35 14.85 -3.95
C GLY A 165 4.15 13.58 -4.78
N GLU A 166 4.03 12.43 -4.13
CA GLU A 166 3.74 11.15 -4.78
C GLU A 166 2.35 11.13 -5.43
N ALA A 167 1.33 11.67 -4.77
CA ALA A 167 -0.01 11.81 -5.35
C ALA A 167 0.00 12.68 -6.60
N LEU A 168 0.71 13.82 -6.58
CA LEU A 168 0.84 14.70 -7.74
C LEU A 168 1.55 14.04 -8.91
N PHE A 169 2.56 13.22 -8.65
CA PHE A 169 3.22 12.41 -9.67
C PHE A 169 2.23 11.41 -10.30
N LEU A 170 1.48 10.69 -9.47
CA LEU A 170 0.46 9.75 -9.94
C LEU A 170 -0.58 10.44 -10.84
N LEU A 171 -1.07 11.62 -10.44
CA LEU A 171 -2.04 12.38 -11.24
C LEU A 171 -1.46 12.85 -12.58
N GLN A 172 -0.19 13.23 -12.62
CA GLN A 172 0.49 13.56 -13.88
C GLN A 172 0.59 12.34 -14.79
N LEU A 173 0.93 11.18 -14.24
CA LEU A 173 1.02 9.94 -15.00
C LEU A 173 -0.35 9.55 -15.57
N LEU A 174 -1.39 9.54 -14.74
CA LEU A 174 -2.76 9.22 -15.18
C LEU A 174 -3.27 10.21 -16.24
N SER A 175 -2.90 11.49 -16.14
CA SER A 175 -3.24 12.50 -17.16
C SER A 175 -2.63 12.20 -18.53
N GLN A 176 -1.41 11.64 -18.59
CA GLN A 176 -0.73 11.25 -19.83
C GLN A 176 -1.47 10.10 -20.55
N HIS A 177 -2.15 9.23 -19.81
CA HIS A 177 -2.87 8.08 -20.35
C HIS A 177 -4.34 8.35 -20.70
N HIS A 178 -4.82 9.57 -20.51
CA HIS A 178 -6.23 9.96 -20.62
C HIS A 178 -7.10 9.20 -19.62
N VAL A 179 -7.35 9.82 -18.47
CA VAL A 179 -8.17 9.31 -17.37
C VAL A 179 -9.50 8.72 -17.86
N ALA A 180 -10.15 9.38 -18.82
CA ALA A 180 -11.40 8.93 -19.41
C ALA A 180 -11.36 7.51 -20.02
N ARG A 181 -10.19 7.01 -20.46
CA ARG A 181 -10.02 5.63 -20.93
C ARG A 181 -9.88 4.65 -19.77
N LEU A 182 -9.16 5.04 -18.72
CA LEU A 182 -8.91 4.19 -17.55
C LEU A 182 -10.20 3.92 -16.76
N VAL A 183 -11.11 4.90 -16.73
CA VAL A 183 -12.35 4.81 -15.95
C VAL A 183 -13.52 4.20 -16.71
N GLN A 184 -13.34 3.74 -17.96
CA GLN A 184 -14.44 3.15 -18.74
C GLN A 184 -14.98 1.85 -18.12
N GLY A 185 -14.16 1.13 -17.37
CA GLY A 185 -14.55 -0.08 -16.65
C GLY A 185 -15.11 0.17 -15.25
N PHE A 186 -15.22 1.42 -14.79
CA PHE A 186 -15.68 1.73 -13.45
C PHE A 186 -17.20 1.80 -13.39
N ASP A 187 -17.78 1.39 -12.27
CA ASP A 187 -19.22 1.51 -12.04
C ASP A 187 -19.63 2.97 -11.75
N ALA A 188 -20.93 3.25 -11.77
CA ALA A 188 -21.44 4.61 -11.56
C ALA A 188 -21.10 5.17 -10.16
N ASN A 189 -21.07 4.30 -9.14
CA ASN A 189 -20.77 4.70 -7.76
C ASN A 189 -19.31 5.14 -7.61
N LEU A 190 -18.37 4.40 -8.20
CA LEU A 190 -16.96 4.70 -8.18
C LEU A 190 -16.64 5.93 -9.04
N LEU A 191 -17.31 6.10 -10.18
CA LEU A 191 -17.19 7.32 -10.98
C LEU A 191 -17.66 8.54 -10.19
N GLN A 192 -18.77 8.42 -9.46
CA GLN A 192 -19.25 9.50 -8.59
C GLN A 192 -18.25 9.80 -7.46
N ALA A 193 -17.72 8.77 -6.79
CA ALA A 193 -16.71 8.92 -5.76
C ALA A 193 -15.44 9.58 -6.30
N LEU A 194 -15.00 9.18 -7.50
CA LEU A 194 -13.82 9.74 -8.18
C LEU A 194 -13.97 11.23 -8.49
N VAL A 195 -15.16 11.67 -8.93
CA VAL A 195 -15.43 13.08 -9.24
C VAL A 195 -15.52 13.93 -7.97
N GLN A 196 -15.98 13.35 -6.87
CA GLN A 196 -16.08 14.04 -5.57
C GLN A 196 -14.78 14.01 -4.77
N LEU A 197 -13.82 13.15 -5.14
CA LEU A 197 -12.57 12.97 -4.43
C LEU A 197 -11.74 14.25 -4.40
N THR A 198 -11.53 14.80 -3.21
CA THR A 198 -10.65 15.96 -2.99
C THR A 198 -9.19 15.54 -2.86
N PHE A 199 -8.27 16.50 -3.02
CA PHE A 199 -6.85 16.20 -2.89
C PHE A 199 -6.46 15.73 -1.48
N HIS A 200 -7.03 16.32 -0.43
CA HIS A 200 -6.76 15.85 0.94
C HIS A 200 -7.25 14.42 1.18
N GLN A 201 -8.40 14.04 0.60
CA GLN A 201 -8.91 12.67 0.70
C GLN A 201 -8.01 11.69 -0.05
N LEU A 202 -7.54 12.04 -1.25
CA LEU A 202 -6.57 11.23 -2.00
C LEU A 202 -5.29 10.96 -1.18
N VAL A 203 -4.83 11.94 -0.40
CA VAL A 203 -3.55 11.85 0.33
C VAL A 203 -3.69 11.23 1.73
N CYS A 204 -4.82 11.45 2.42
CA CYS A 204 -4.97 11.15 3.85
C CYS A 204 -6.10 10.17 4.20
N SER A 205 -6.88 9.67 3.22
CA SER A 205 -8.01 8.78 3.46
C SER A 205 -7.77 7.38 2.91
N GLU A 206 -8.28 6.36 3.60
CA GLU A 206 -8.32 4.97 3.12
C GLU A 206 -9.12 4.85 1.81
N GLU A 207 -10.16 5.67 1.64
CA GLU A 207 -10.92 5.72 0.39
C GLU A 207 -10.07 6.24 -0.77
N GLY A 208 -9.21 7.23 -0.49
CA GLY A 208 -8.25 7.76 -1.45
C GLY A 208 -7.25 6.70 -1.88
N ASP A 209 -6.74 5.91 -0.94
CA ASP A 209 -5.85 4.78 -1.20
C ASP A 209 -6.51 3.73 -2.08
N ARG A 210 -7.76 3.36 -1.76
CA ARG A 210 -8.54 2.41 -2.57
C ARG A 210 -8.72 2.89 -4.00
N ILE A 211 -9.14 4.15 -4.19
CA ILE A 211 -9.34 4.72 -5.53
C ILE A 211 -8.00 4.81 -6.28
N ALA A 212 -6.90 5.20 -5.60
CA ALA A 212 -5.58 5.25 -6.20
C ALA A 212 -5.12 3.86 -6.66
N THR A 213 -5.29 2.83 -5.84
CA THR A 213 -4.99 1.44 -6.22
C THR A 213 -5.80 1.00 -7.43
N MET A 214 -7.10 1.31 -7.48
CA MET A 214 -7.95 1.00 -8.64
C MET A 214 -7.50 1.71 -9.92
N LEU A 215 -7.13 2.99 -9.84
CA LEU A 215 -6.61 3.74 -10.98
C LEU A 215 -5.27 3.18 -11.47
N ILE A 216 -4.40 2.74 -10.56
CA ILE A 216 -3.14 2.07 -10.89
C ILE A 216 -3.41 0.72 -11.55
N SER A 217 -4.35 -0.08 -11.04
CA SER A 217 -4.74 -1.35 -11.66
C SER A 217 -5.28 -1.15 -13.08
N ALA A 218 -6.18 -0.18 -13.29
CA ALA A 218 -6.69 0.16 -14.61
C ALA A 218 -5.57 0.65 -15.56
N LEU A 219 -4.61 1.42 -15.04
CA LEU A 219 -3.42 1.82 -15.80
C LEU A 219 -2.58 0.60 -16.19
N MET A 220 -2.36 -0.34 -15.28
CA MET A 220 -1.58 -1.55 -15.56
C MET A 220 -2.29 -2.48 -16.55
N GLU A 221 -3.60 -2.66 -16.43
CA GLU A 221 -4.42 -3.44 -17.37
C GLU A 221 -4.31 -2.91 -18.81
N TYR A 222 -4.22 -1.59 -18.97
CA TYR A 222 -3.98 -0.98 -20.28
C TYR A 222 -2.62 -1.39 -20.89
N TYR A 223 -1.62 -1.69 -20.06
CA TYR A 223 -0.30 -2.15 -20.50
C TYR A 223 -0.19 -3.67 -20.63
N THR A 224 -0.85 -4.43 -19.75
CA THR A 224 -0.81 -5.91 -19.75
C THR A 224 -1.81 -6.56 -20.72
N GLY A 225 -2.78 -5.79 -21.23
CA GLY A 225 -3.80 -6.29 -22.14
C GLY A 225 -3.24 -6.83 -23.48
N PRO A 226 -4.07 -7.56 -24.26
CA PRO A 226 -3.66 -8.22 -25.50
C PRO A 226 -3.15 -7.26 -26.59
N ASP A 227 -3.56 -5.98 -26.52
CA ASP A 227 -3.11 -4.90 -27.41
C ASP A 227 -1.83 -4.19 -26.91
N GLY A 228 -1.14 -4.77 -25.91
CA GLY A 228 -0.06 -4.22 -25.10
C GLY A 228 0.86 -3.23 -25.83
N ARG A 229 0.65 -1.94 -25.58
CA ARG A 229 1.47 -0.85 -26.14
C ARG A 229 2.56 -0.43 -25.16
N GLY A 230 3.49 -1.33 -24.87
CA GLY A 230 4.69 -1.03 -24.06
C GLY A 230 5.10 -2.17 -23.13
N THR A 231 6.21 -1.98 -22.42
CA THR A 231 6.72 -2.89 -21.39
C THR A 231 6.16 -2.50 -20.01
N VAL A 232 5.60 -3.46 -19.28
CA VAL A 232 5.11 -3.24 -17.89
C VAL A 232 6.24 -2.77 -16.98
N ASP A 233 7.47 -3.20 -17.27
CA ASP A 233 8.67 -2.77 -16.55
C ASP A 233 8.91 -1.25 -16.62
N ASP A 234 8.63 -0.59 -17.75
CA ASP A 234 8.88 0.84 -17.92
C ASP A 234 7.93 1.66 -17.04
N ILE A 235 6.63 1.35 -17.10
CA ILE A 235 5.61 2.06 -16.31
C ILE A 235 5.75 1.74 -14.82
N SER A 236 6.05 0.48 -14.48
CA SER A 236 6.32 0.05 -13.11
C SER A 236 7.56 0.71 -12.52
N GLY A 237 8.62 0.89 -13.31
CA GLY A 237 9.81 1.64 -12.92
C GLY A 237 9.45 3.07 -12.51
N ARG A 238 8.68 3.77 -13.35
CA ARG A 238 8.20 5.13 -13.07
C ARG A 238 7.33 5.20 -11.83
N LEU A 239 6.41 4.24 -11.62
CA LEU A 239 5.54 4.20 -10.45
C LEU A 239 6.33 3.95 -9.15
N ARG A 240 7.28 3.01 -9.16
CA ARG A 240 8.13 2.74 -7.97
C ARG A 240 9.01 3.91 -7.59
N GLU A 241 9.55 4.63 -8.57
CA GLU A 241 10.41 5.80 -8.32
C GLU A 241 9.60 7.03 -7.91
N GLY A 242 8.45 7.25 -8.54
CA GLY A 242 7.67 8.47 -8.37
C GLY A 242 6.64 8.43 -7.25
N CYS A 243 6.05 7.27 -6.96
CA CYS A 243 5.00 7.08 -5.95
C CYS A 243 5.09 5.72 -5.21
N PRO A 244 6.22 5.42 -4.53
CA PRO A 244 6.43 4.13 -3.84
C PRO A 244 5.42 3.82 -2.74
N SER A 245 4.79 4.84 -2.15
CA SER A 245 3.78 4.60 -1.12
C SER A 245 2.43 4.17 -1.72
N TYR A 246 2.16 4.44 -3.01
CA TYR A 246 0.96 3.99 -3.72
C TYR A 246 1.19 2.71 -4.53
N PHE A 247 2.44 2.45 -4.93
CA PHE A 247 2.82 1.27 -5.71
C PHE A 247 3.99 0.55 -5.06
N LYS A 248 3.69 -0.54 -4.36
CA LYS A 248 4.64 -1.30 -3.56
C LYS A 248 5.38 -2.32 -4.42
N GLU A 249 6.48 -2.86 -3.88
CA GLU A 249 7.21 -3.96 -4.53
C GLU A 249 6.36 -5.22 -4.71
N SER A 250 5.39 -5.44 -3.79
CA SER A 250 4.37 -6.47 -3.90
C SER A 250 3.57 -6.34 -5.19
N ASP A 251 3.15 -5.12 -5.51
CA ASP A 251 2.27 -4.81 -6.63
C ASP A 251 3.02 -4.96 -7.94
N TYR A 252 4.28 -4.54 -7.98
CA TYR A 252 5.17 -4.77 -9.12
C TYR A 252 5.29 -6.26 -9.49
N LYS A 253 5.61 -7.11 -8.51
CA LYS A 253 5.73 -8.56 -8.75
C LYS A 253 4.39 -9.17 -9.17
N PHE A 254 3.28 -8.66 -8.63
CA PHE A 254 1.94 -9.09 -9.04
C PHE A 254 1.66 -8.77 -10.52
N PHE A 255 1.88 -7.53 -10.96
CA PHE A 255 1.61 -7.14 -12.36
C PHE A 255 2.57 -7.80 -13.35
N LEU A 256 3.84 -8.04 -12.96
CA LEU A 256 4.75 -8.88 -13.76
C LEU A 256 4.20 -10.30 -13.95
N ALA A 257 3.66 -10.90 -12.89
CA ALA A 257 3.06 -12.21 -13.01
C ALA A 257 1.83 -12.22 -13.92
N VAL A 258 1.00 -11.18 -13.84
CA VAL A 258 -0.17 -11.01 -14.73
C VAL A 258 0.27 -10.88 -16.19
N GLU A 259 1.31 -10.09 -16.48
CA GLU A 259 1.88 -10.00 -17.83
C GLU A 259 2.37 -11.36 -18.35
N CYS A 260 3.10 -12.11 -17.52
CA CYS A 260 3.52 -13.47 -17.86
C CYS A 260 2.31 -14.39 -18.13
N LEU A 261 1.23 -14.30 -17.34
CA LEU A 261 0.02 -15.10 -17.55
C LEU A 261 -0.68 -14.77 -18.86
N GLU A 262 -0.85 -13.49 -19.20
CA GLU A 262 -1.45 -13.08 -20.47
C GLU A 262 -0.56 -13.49 -21.65
N ARG A 263 0.76 -13.38 -21.52
CA ARG A 263 1.71 -13.86 -22.54
C ARG A 263 1.60 -15.37 -22.74
N ALA A 264 1.57 -16.15 -21.66
CA ALA A 264 1.41 -17.61 -21.71
C ALA A 264 0.06 -18.04 -22.31
N ALA A 265 -0.99 -17.24 -22.19
CA ALA A 265 -2.30 -17.54 -22.77
C ALA A 265 -2.30 -17.47 -24.31
N VAL A 266 -1.46 -16.60 -24.89
CA VAL A 266 -1.35 -16.40 -26.34
C VAL A 266 -0.25 -17.28 -26.97
N THR A 267 0.75 -17.72 -26.20
CA THR A 267 1.82 -18.61 -26.67
C THR A 267 1.29 -19.99 -27.09
N SER A 268 1.66 -20.42 -28.31
CA SER A 268 1.26 -21.72 -28.87
C SER A 268 2.18 -22.88 -28.50
N ASP A 269 3.48 -22.63 -28.30
CA ASP A 269 4.43 -23.67 -27.91
C ASP A 269 4.18 -24.08 -26.45
N LEU A 270 3.93 -25.38 -26.23
CA LEU A 270 3.64 -25.93 -24.92
C LEU A 270 4.82 -25.78 -23.95
N VAL A 271 6.06 -25.94 -24.42
CA VAL A 271 7.25 -25.86 -23.55
C VAL A 271 7.49 -24.42 -23.12
N GLU A 272 7.42 -23.48 -24.06
CA GLU A 272 7.55 -22.06 -23.76
C GLU A 272 6.40 -21.55 -22.88
N LYS A 273 5.17 -21.97 -23.16
CA LYS A 273 3.98 -21.67 -22.34
C LYS A 273 4.16 -22.14 -20.89
N GLU A 274 4.65 -23.37 -20.69
CA GLU A 274 4.92 -23.89 -19.34
C GLU A 274 6.03 -23.11 -18.64
N ASN A 275 7.10 -22.73 -19.36
CA ASN A 275 8.18 -21.92 -18.79
C ASN A 275 7.70 -20.53 -18.35
N ILE A 276 6.90 -19.85 -19.17
CA ILE A 276 6.32 -18.55 -18.82
C ILE A 276 5.33 -18.67 -17.64
N ALA A 277 4.50 -19.72 -17.61
CA ALA A 277 3.62 -20.00 -16.48
C ALA A 277 4.42 -20.24 -15.18
N ARG A 278 5.55 -20.92 -15.27
CA ARG A 278 6.47 -21.13 -14.13
C ARG A 278 7.10 -19.82 -13.66
N GLU A 279 7.47 -18.92 -14.57
CA GLU A 279 7.93 -17.57 -14.22
C GLU A 279 6.85 -16.78 -13.47
N ALA A 280 5.60 -16.79 -13.98
CA ALA A 280 4.46 -16.16 -13.30
C ALA A 280 4.28 -16.69 -11.86
N PHE A 281 4.36 -18.01 -11.69
CA PHE A 281 4.31 -18.66 -10.37
C PHE A 281 5.47 -18.21 -9.45
N ASN A 282 6.69 -18.07 -9.98
CA ASN A 282 7.84 -17.60 -9.21
C ASN A 282 7.68 -16.14 -8.72
N PHE A 283 6.96 -15.30 -9.47
CA PHE A 283 6.65 -13.95 -9.01
C PHE A 283 5.55 -13.93 -7.94
N LEU A 284 4.46 -14.69 -8.13
CA LEU A 284 3.34 -14.74 -7.19
C LEU A 284 3.69 -15.41 -5.87
N SER A 285 4.55 -16.43 -5.88
CA SER A 285 5.02 -17.10 -4.65
C SER A 285 5.82 -16.17 -3.74
N LYS A 286 6.41 -15.09 -4.27
CA LYS A 286 7.07 -14.04 -3.46
C LYS A 286 6.08 -13.08 -2.81
N VAL A 287 4.82 -13.08 -3.25
CA VAL A 287 3.78 -12.14 -2.79
C VAL A 287 2.43 -12.86 -2.59
N PRO A 288 2.37 -13.85 -1.68
CA PRO A 288 1.17 -14.67 -1.52
C PRO A 288 -0.05 -13.89 -0.98
N GLU A 289 0.19 -12.83 -0.21
CA GLU A 289 -0.86 -12.01 0.40
C GLU A 289 -1.59 -11.12 -0.61
N SER A 290 -0.87 -10.53 -1.57
CA SER A 290 -1.41 -9.54 -2.51
C SER A 290 -2.20 -10.14 -3.68
N ALA A 291 -2.02 -11.44 -3.96
CA ALA A 291 -2.70 -12.07 -5.09
C ALA A 291 -4.17 -12.39 -4.77
N ASP A 292 -5.10 -12.00 -5.65
CA ASP A 292 -6.44 -12.58 -5.66
C ASP A 292 -6.35 -14.03 -6.18
N LEU A 293 -6.38 -14.98 -5.25
CA LEU A 293 -6.20 -16.39 -5.56
C LEU A 293 -7.25 -16.91 -6.55
N ARG A 294 -8.48 -16.40 -6.52
CA ARG A 294 -9.56 -16.95 -7.35
C ARG A 294 -9.32 -16.66 -8.83
N THR A 295 -9.01 -15.42 -9.16
CA THR A 295 -8.73 -14.99 -10.54
C THR A 295 -7.44 -15.60 -11.04
N VAL A 296 -6.37 -15.56 -10.23
CA VAL A 296 -5.05 -16.11 -10.60
C VAL A 296 -5.09 -17.64 -10.76
N CYS A 297 -5.74 -18.38 -9.85
CA CYS A 297 -5.84 -19.84 -9.98
C CYS A 297 -6.65 -20.23 -11.20
N LYS A 298 -7.74 -19.51 -11.53
CA LYS A 298 -8.50 -19.74 -12.75
C LYS A 298 -7.64 -19.58 -14.00
N ARG A 299 -6.80 -18.55 -14.07
CA ARG A 299 -5.85 -18.38 -15.19
C ARG A 299 -4.84 -19.52 -15.27
N PHE A 300 -4.33 -20.03 -14.14
CA PHE A 300 -3.46 -21.21 -14.14
C PHE A 300 -4.19 -22.50 -14.54
N GLU A 301 -5.46 -22.66 -14.17
CA GLU A 301 -6.31 -23.77 -14.64
C GLU A 301 -6.48 -23.75 -16.16
N ASP A 302 -6.76 -22.57 -16.75
CA ASP A 302 -6.88 -22.37 -18.20
C ASP A 302 -5.55 -22.71 -18.93
N LEU A 303 -4.41 -22.46 -18.27
CA LEU A 303 -3.08 -22.82 -18.75
C LEU A 303 -2.71 -24.30 -18.47
N ARG A 304 -3.58 -25.09 -17.82
CA ARG A 304 -3.34 -26.47 -17.36
C ARG A 304 -2.16 -26.63 -16.38
N PHE A 305 -1.76 -25.55 -15.71
CA PHE A 305 -0.65 -25.55 -14.75
C PHE A 305 -1.14 -25.76 -13.31
N TYR A 306 -1.62 -26.96 -13.01
CA TYR A 306 -2.25 -27.29 -11.72
C TYR A 306 -1.30 -27.25 -10.51
N GLU A 307 0.02 -27.34 -10.74
CA GLU A 307 1.02 -27.21 -9.67
C GLU A 307 0.90 -25.85 -8.95
N ALA A 308 0.71 -24.75 -9.70
CA ALA A 308 0.48 -23.43 -9.12
C ALA A 308 -0.86 -23.33 -8.38
N VAL A 309 -1.91 -23.95 -8.92
CA VAL A 309 -3.27 -23.94 -8.35
C VAL A 309 -3.31 -24.58 -6.96
N VAL A 310 -2.43 -25.55 -6.70
CA VAL A 310 -2.27 -26.14 -5.36
C VAL A 310 -1.30 -25.32 -4.50
N ARG A 311 -0.13 -24.98 -5.02
CA ARG A 311 0.93 -24.36 -4.19
C ARG A 311 0.63 -22.92 -3.77
N LEU A 312 0.04 -22.10 -4.63
CA LEU A 312 -0.23 -20.69 -4.30
C LEU A 312 -1.23 -20.55 -3.14
N PRO A 313 -2.40 -21.24 -3.14
CA PRO A 313 -3.31 -21.15 -2.00
C PRO A 313 -2.71 -21.73 -0.71
N LEU A 314 -1.90 -22.79 -0.79
CA LEU A 314 -1.19 -23.33 0.39
C LEU A 314 -0.17 -22.33 0.97
N GLN A 315 0.60 -21.67 0.10
CA GLN A 315 1.54 -20.64 0.51
C GLN A 315 0.82 -19.42 1.12
N LYS A 316 -0.31 -19.01 0.55
CA LYS A 316 -1.14 -17.94 1.13
C LYS A 316 -1.72 -18.34 2.48
N ALA A 317 -2.24 -19.56 2.62
CA ALA A 317 -2.75 -20.06 3.90
C ALA A 317 -1.66 -20.04 4.98
N GLN A 318 -0.42 -20.39 4.63
CA GLN A 318 0.72 -20.33 5.55
C GLN A 318 1.17 -18.89 5.86
N ALA A 319 1.08 -17.97 4.90
CA ALA A 319 1.41 -16.56 5.11
C ALA A 319 0.38 -15.84 5.99
N LEU A 320 -0.91 -16.18 5.86
CA LEU A 320 -2.00 -15.64 6.68
C LEU A 320 -1.98 -16.16 8.13
N ASP A 321 -1.40 -17.34 8.36
CA ASP A 321 -1.26 -17.94 9.68
C ASP A 321 0.16 -18.50 9.88
N PRO A 322 1.15 -17.62 10.12
CA PRO A 322 2.55 -18.00 10.30
C PRO A 322 2.80 -18.67 11.66
N ALA A 323 2.03 -18.29 12.68
CA ALA A 323 2.14 -18.83 14.04
C ALA A 323 1.49 -20.22 14.19
N GLY A 324 0.63 -20.61 13.25
CA GLY A 324 -0.10 -21.87 13.31
C GLY A 324 -1.24 -21.81 14.32
N ASP A 325 -1.84 -20.64 14.51
CA ASP A 325 -2.90 -20.38 15.48
C ASP A 325 -4.13 -21.24 15.20
N ALA A 326 -4.36 -21.63 13.95
CA ALA A 326 -5.42 -22.54 13.56
C ALA A 326 -5.30 -23.93 14.22
N PHE A 327 -4.09 -24.35 14.61
CA PHE A 327 -3.83 -25.64 15.24
C PHE A 327 -3.53 -25.53 16.74
N ASN A 328 -3.54 -24.32 17.29
CA ASN A 328 -3.19 -24.07 18.68
C ASN A 328 -4.43 -24.01 19.57
N ASP A 329 -4.72 -25.10 20.27
CA ASP A 329 -5.86 -25.20 21.17
C ASP A 329 -5.71 -24.38 22.48
N GLN A 330 -4.58 -23.68 22.67
CA GLN A 330 -4.30 -22.84 23.85
C GLN A 330 -4.58 -21.35 23.64
N ILE A 331 -4.96 -20.94 22.42
CA ILE A 331 -5.30 -19.55 22.08
C ILE A 331 -6.81 -19.34 22.26
N ASP A 332 -7.22 -18.07 22.38
CA ASP A 332 -8.62 -17.67 22.33
C ASP A 332 -9.34 -18.30 21.12
N GLU A 333 -10.49 -18.91 21.39
CA GLU A 333 -11.33 -19.60 20.42
C GLU A 333 -11.70 -18.69 19.25
N ALA A 334 -11.94 -17.40 19.48
CA ALA A 334 -12.28 -16.44 18.43
C ALA A 334 -11.12 -16.18 17.45
N ILE A 335 -9.88 -16.14 17.94
CA ILE A 335 -8.68 -15.95 17.11
C ILE A 335 -8.41 -17.23 16.30
N ARG A 336 -8.56 -18.39 16.95
CA ARG A 336 -8.41 -19.71 16.31
C ARG A 336 -9.44 -19.93 15.21
N GLU A 337 -10.72 -19.63 15.46
CA GLU A 337 -11.78 -19.71 14.45
C GLU A 337 -11.51 -18.77 13.27
N HIS A 338 -11.01 -17.56 13.53
CA HIS A 338 -10.62 -16.65 12.46
C HIS A 338 -9.50 -17.24 11.59
N ALA A 339 -8.45 -17.79 12.21
CA ALA A 339 -7.33 -18.41 11.50
C ALA A 339 -7.77 -19.63 10.67
N ILE A 340 -8.65 -20.47 11.23
CA ILE A 340 -9.25 -21.61 10.51
C ILE A 340 -10.05 -21.11 9.29
N ALA A 341 -10.93 -20.14 9.47
CA ALA A 341 -11.76 -19.60 8.39
C ALA A 341 -10.94 -18.99 7.25
N GLN A 342 -9.80 -18.36 7.54
CA GLN A 342 -8.90 -17.86 6.50
C GLN A 342 -8.21 -18.99 5.73
N ARG A 343 -7.76 -20.05 6.41
CA ARG A 343 -7.17 -21.24 5.77
C ARG A 343 -8.19 -22.00 4.91
N GLU A 344 -9.42 -22.16 5.40
CA GLU A 344 -10.50 -22.82 4.68
C GLU A 344 -10.80 -22.14 3.34
N LYS A 345 -10.88 -20.80 3.29
CA LYS A 345 -11.05 -20.06 2.03
C LYS A 345 -9.98 -20.38 0.99
N CYS A 346 -8.74 -20.62 1.41
CA CYS A 346 -7.67 -21.03 0.51
C CYS A 346 -7.84 -22.48 0.04
N TYR A 347 -8.22 -23.40 0.93
CA TYR A 347 -8.43 -24.81 0.59
C TYR A 347 -9.67 -25.04 -0.28
N GLU A 348 -10.70 -24.22 -0.14
CA GLU A 348 -11.87 -24.23 -1.01
C GLU A 348 -11.49 -24.03 -2.48
N ILE A 349 -10.54 -23.14 -2.77
CA ILE A 349 -10.05 -22.90 -4.13
C ILE A 349 -9.41 -24.17 -4.68
N ILE A 350 -8.53 -24.81 -3.91
CA ILE A 350 -7.88 -26.07 -4.30
C ILE A 350 -8.92 -27.17 -4.55
N THR A 351 -9.86 -27.36 -3.63
CA THR A 351 -10.88 -28.41 -3.76
C THR A 351 -11.83 -28.14 -4.94
N SER A 352 -12.13 -26.88 -5.24
CA SER A 352 -12.90 -26.49 -6.43
C SER A 352 -12.17 -26.82 -7.73
N ALA A 353 -10.88 -26.51 -7.81
CA ALA A 353 -10.02 -26.82 -8.95
C ALA A 353 -9.90 -28.34 -9.19
N LEU A 354 -9.67 -29.11 -8.12
CA LEU A 354 -9.60 -30.57 -8.18
C LEU A 354 -10.94 -31.20 -8.59
N ARG A 355 -12.06 -30.62 -8.15
CA ARG A 355 -13.40 -31.06 -8.58
C ARG A 355 -13.64 -30.76 -10.06
N SER A 356 -13.19 -29.60 -10.55
CA SER A 356 -13.23 -29.24 -11.98
C SER A 356 -12.44 -30.26 -12.81
N LEU A 357 -11.20 -30.57 -12.40
CA LEU A 357 -10.35 -31.57 -13.06
C LEU A 357 -11.00 -32.96 -13.10
N ARG A 358 -11.61 -33.39 -11.98
CA ARG A 358 -12.33 -34.67 -11.91
C ARG A 358 -13.56 -34.69 -12.83
N GLY A 359 -14.28 -33.57 -12.94
CA GLY A 359 -15.46 -33.43 -13.80
C GLY A 359 -15.13 -33.52 -15.29
N GLU A 360 -14.03 -32.89 -15.72
CA GLU A 360 -13.55 -32.98 -17.12
C GLU A 360 -13.03 -34.38 -17.47
N SER A 361 -12.38 -35.06 -16.51
CA SER A 361 -11.88 -36.43 -16.69
C SER A 361 -13.01 -37.43 -17.00
N LEU A 362 -14.20 -37.22 -16.42
CA LEU A 362 -15.37 -38.09 -16.66
C LEU A 362 -16.06 -37.83 -18.00
N GLN A 363 -15.87 -36.66 -18.63
CA GLN A 363 -16.43 -36.38 -19.96
C GLN A 363 -15.54 -36.89 -21.10
N MET A 364 -14.22 -36.98 -20.92
CA MET A 364 -13.32 -37.51 -21.95
C MET A 364 -13.30 -39.05 -22.03
N GLU A 365 -13.71 -39.79 -21.00
CA GLU A 365 -13.60 -41.26 -20.97
C GLU A 365 -14.79 -42.03 -21.59
N PHE A 366 -15.87 -41.38 -22.04
CA PHE A 366 -17.05 -42.06 -22.60
C PHE A 366 -17.41 -41.65 -24.04
N GLY A 367 -16.39 -41.49 -24.89
CA GLY A 367 -16.54 -41.06 -26.27
C GLY A 367 -16.00 -42.04 -27.31
N SER A 368 -16.40 -43.33 -27.30
CA SER A 368 -16.50 -44.18 -28.51
C SER A 368 -17.07 -45.56 -28.18
N PRO A 369 -18.33 -45.88 -28.53
CA PRO A 369 -18.77 -47.26 -28.58
C PRO A 369 -18.15 -47.93 -29.82
N VAL A 370 -17.20 -48.82 -29.58
CA VAL A 370 -16.72 -49.80 -30.56
C VAL A 370 -17.94 -50.57 -31.08
N ARG A 371 -18.28 -50.38 -32.36
CA ARG A 371 -19.28 -51.20 -33.05
C ARG A 371 -18.85 -52.69 -33.00
N PRO A 372 -19.70 -53.62 -32.56
CA PRO A 372 -19.39 -55.04 -32.67
C PRO A 372 -19.34 -55.44 -34.15
N ALA A 373 -18.23 -56.07 -34.56
CA ALA A 373 -18.10 -56.67 -35.87
C ALA A 373 -19.16 -57.76 -36.05
N ALA A 374 -20.01 -57.60 -37.07
CA ALA A 374 -20.93 -58.65 -37.48
C ALA A 374 -20.14 -59.86 -38.00
N MET A 375 -20.20 -60.97 -37.27
CA MET A 375 -19.80 -62.27 -37.76
C MET A 375 -20.62 -62.61 -39.01
N ARG A 376 -19.96 -62.70 -40.16
CA ARG A 376 -20.47 -63.42 -41.33
C ARG A 376 -20.13 -64.89 -41.16
N THR A 377 -21.13 -65.71 -40.84
CA THR A 377 -21.07 -67.16 -40.96
C THR A 377 -21.14 -67.56 -42.43
N SER A 378 -20.16 -68.34 -42.87
CA SER A 378 -20.13 -69.03 -44.16
C SER A 378 -20.95 -70.31 -44.14
N ALA A 379 -21.84 -70.47 -45.12
CA ALA A 379 -22.17 -71.74 -45.77
C ALA A 379 -22.55 -71.44 -47.22
#